data_AF-A0A0C2ZH42-F1
#
_entry.id   AF-A0A0C2ZH42-F1
#
_cell.length_a   1.000
_cell.length_b   1.000
_cell.length_c   1.000
_cell.angle_alpha   90.00
_cell.angle_beta   90.00
_cell.angle_gamma   90.00
#
_symmetry.space_group_name_H-M   'P 1'
#
loop_
_entity.id
_entity.type
_entity.pdbx_description
1 polymer ?
#
loop_
_entity_poly.entity_id
_entity_poly.type
_entity_poly.pdbx_seq_one_letter_code
_entity_poly.pdbx_strand_id
1 'polypeptide(L)' 'MLVCECLDLTYEDIKRAIDEHPHELEDIFKAIEAIKESIRAGDICGCCTQDECNKVDMLLRDAVTKALRSARENLI' A
#
# COMPACT_ATOMS: atom_id res chain seq x y z
N MET A 1 9.18 6.58 4.22
CA MET A 1 7.87 7.27 4.19
C MET A 1 6.90 6.41 4.97
N LEU A 2 6.36 6.95 6.06
CA LEU A 2 5.35 6.31 6.89
C LEU A 2 4.01 6.27 6.16
N VAL A 3 3.36 5.11 6.14
CA VAL A 3 2.09 4.85 5.42
C VAL A 3 0.95 4.56 6.39
N CYS A 4 1.22 3.93 7.54
CA CYS A 4 0.25 3.78 8.62
C CYS A 4 0.95 3.90 9.98
N GLU A 5 0.66 4.96 10.72
CA GLU A 5 1.19 5.15 12.08
C GLU A 5 0.71 4.05 13.05
N CYS A 6 -0.58 3.68 12.97
CA CYS A 6 -1.18 2.76 13.95
C CYS A 6 -0.60 1.33 13.92
N LEU A 7 -0.05 0.93 12.78
CA LEU A 7 0.55 -0.39 12.57
C LEU A 7 2.05 -0.30 12.24
N ASP A 8 2.64 0.90 12.36
CA ASP A 8 4.04 1.18 12.02
C ASP A 8 4.43 0.70 10.60
N LEU A 9 3.52 0.89 9.63
CA LEU A 9 3.74 0.46 8.25
C LEU A 9 4.44 1.54 7.46
N THR A 10 5.53 1.17 6.79
CA THR A 10 6.29 2.05 5.91
C THR A 10 6.05 1.71 4.43
N TYR A 11 6.46 2.62 3.54
CA TYR A 11 6.45 2.38 2.10
C TYR A 11 7.24 1.13 1.67
N GLU A 12 8.30 0.77 2.40
CA GLU A 12 9.07 -0.45 2.12
C GLU A 12 8.28 -1.72 2.48
N ASP A 13 7.41 -1.65 3.49
CA ASP A 13 6.50 -2.76 3.82
C ASP A 13 5.43 -2.92 2.73
N ILE A 14 4.94 -1.81 2.15
CA ILE A 14 4.02 -1.84 1.01
C ILE A 14 4.68 -2.50 -0.21
N LYS A 15 5.93 -2.12 -0.52
CA LYS A 15 6.69 -2.75 -1.61
C LYS A 15 6.88 -4.24 -1.39
N ARG A 16 7.26 -4.64 -0.18
CA ARG A 16 7.44 -6.06 0.17
C ARG A 16 6.15 -6.86 -0.01
N ALA A 17 5.03 -6.32 0.45
CA ALA A 17 3.73 -6.96 0.26
C ALA A 17 3.38 -7.11 -1.24
N ILE A 18 3.68 -6.11 -2.07
CA ILE A 18 3.47 -6.20 -3.52
C ILE A 18 4.37 -7.27 -4.17
N ASP A 19 5.63 -7.36 -3.75
CA ASP A 19 6.57 -8.36 -4.26
C ASP A 19 6.14 -9.80 -3.88
N GLU A 20 5.46 -9.97 -2.74
CA GLU A 20 4.86 -11.23 -2.29
C GLU A 20 3.56 -11.59 -3.03
N HIS A 21 2.91 -10.62 -3.69
CA HIS A 21 1.65 -10.78 -4.41
C HIS A 21 1.76 -10.40 -5.92
N PRO A 22 2.69 -11.01 -6.68
CA PRO A 22 2.98 -10.60 -8.06
C PRO A 22 1.83 -10.84 -9.05
N HIS A 23 0.84 -11.65 -8.70
CA HIS A 23 -0.32 -11.97 -9.55
C HIS A 23 -1.51 -11.03 -9.34
N GLU A 24 -1.53 -10.23 -8.27
CA GLU A 24 -2.63 -9.31 -7.94
C GLU A 24 -2.47 -7.95 -8.64
N LEU A 25 -1.47 -7.78 -9.51
CA LEU A 25 -1.05 -6.51 -10.10
C LEU A 25 -1.83 -6.12 -11.38
N GLU A 26 -2.76 -6.96 -11.84
CA GLU A 26 -3.50 -6.74 -13.10
C GLU A 26 -4.51 -5.59 -13.00
N ASP A 27 -5.13 -5.42 -11.83
CA ASP A 27 -6.13 -4.37 -11.55
C ASP A 27 -5.72 -3.57 -10.31
N ILE A 28 -5.62 -2.25 -10.47
CA ILE A 28 -5.14 -1.34 -9.41
C ILE A 28 -6.04 -1.34 -8.17
N PHE A 29 -7.36 -1.44 -8.33
CA PHE A 29 -8.29 -1.44 -7.20
C PHE A 29 -8.23 -2.76 -6.45
N LYS A 30 -8.11 -3.89 -7.16
CA LYS A 30 -7.93 -5.20 -6.52
C LYS A 30 -6.60 -5.30 -5.78
N ALA A 31 -5.52 -4.80 -6.39
CA ALA A 31 -4.21 -4.77 -5.76
C ALA A 31 -4.24 -3.95 -4.45
N ILE A 32 -4.91 -2.80 -4.44
CA ILE A 32 -5.04 -1.98 -3.22
C ILE A 32 -5.77 -2.72 -2.11
N GLU A 33 -6.92 -3.36 -2.41
CA GLU A 33 -7.64 -4.12 -1.38
C GLU A 33 -6.86 -5.35 -0.91
N ALA A 34 -6.22 -6.10 -1.82
CA ALA A 34 -5.40 -7.26 -1.46
C ALA A 34 -4.23 -6.88 -0.54
N ILE A 35 -3.52 -5.79 -0.85
CA ILE A 35 -2.41 -5.31 -0.02
C ILE A 35 -2.91 -4.79 1.32
N LYS A 36 -4.02 -4.04 1.32
CA LYS A 36 -4.66 -3.54 2.54
C LYS A 36 -5.06 -4.68 3.49
N GLU A 37 -5.63 -5.76 2.96
CA GLU A 37 -5.97 -6.95 3.74
C GLU A 37 -4.72 -7.68 4.25
N SER A 38 -3.70 -7.84 3.41
CA SER A 38 -2.44 -8.53 3.75
C SER A 38 -1.71 -7.85 4.91
N ILE A 39 -1.57 -6.52 4.86
CA ILE A 39 -0.87 -5.75 5.91
C ILE A 39 -1.82 -5.20 6.98
N ARG A 40 -3.12 -5.50 6.87
CA ARG A 40 -4.18 -5.07 7.78
C ARG A 40 -4.30 -3.55 7.94
N ALA A 41 -3.92 -2.79 6.92
CA ALA A 41 -3.94 -1.34 6.98
C ALA A 41 -5.37 -0.82 7.17
N GLY A 42 -5.54 0.06 8.15
CA GLY A 42 -6.85 0.64 8.49
C GLY A 42 -7.63 -0.09 9.57
N ASP A 43 -7.21 -1.29 10.01
CA ASP A 43 -7.90 -2.07 11.06
C ASP A 43 -8.08 -1.31 12.38
N ILE A 44 -7.18 -0.37 12.70
CA ILE A 44 -7.20 0.37 13.97
C ILE A 44 -8.03 1.67 13.88
N CYS A 45 -7.82 2.47 12.82
CA CYS A 45 -8.45 3.79 12.71
C CYS A 45 -8.98 4.14 11.31
N GLY A 46 -8.66 3.34 10.29
CA GLY A 46 -9.07 3.57 8.91
C GLY A 46 -8.42 4.77 8.19
N CYS A 47 -7.80 5.75 8.88
CA CYS A 47 -7.41 7.02 8.25
C CYS A 47 -6.46 6.82 7.05
N CYS A 48 -5.48 5.92 7.16
CA CYS A 48 -4.46 5.71 6.12
C CYS A 48 -5.04 5.15 4.80
N THR A 49 -6.26 4.61 4.84
CA THR A 49 -6.98 4.08 3.68
C THR A 49 -8.00 5.06 3.10
N GLN A 50 -8.18 6.22 3.74
CA GLN A 50 -9.09 7.29 3.31
C GLN A 50 -8.34 8.32 2.45
N ASP A 51 -9.05 9.38 2.05
CA ASP A 51 -8.49 10.46 1.21
C ASP A 51 -7.59 11.43 1.99
N GLU A 52 -7.59 11.37 3.33
CA GLU A 52 -6.71 12.18 4.18
C GLU A 52 -6.31 11.45 5.48
N CYS A 53 -5.04 11.57 5.86
CA CYS A 53 -4.58 11.26 7.21
C CYS A 53 -3.33 12.08 7.56
N ASN A 54 -3.41 12.88 8.63
CA ASN A 54 -2.33 13.78 9.06
C ASN A 54 -1.20 13.10 9.87
N LYS A 55 -1.24 11.77 9.98
CA LYS A 55 -0.32 10.95 10.76
C LYS A 55 0.69 10.20 9.90
N VAL A 56 0.63 10.38 8.58
CA VAL A 56 1.40 9.58 7.62
C VAL A 56 2.07 10.52 6.63
N ASP A 57 3.21 10.08 6.08
CA ASP A 57 3.91 10.83 5.02
C ASP A 57 3.24 10.62 3.66
N MET A 58 2.54 9.49 3.49
CA MET A 58 1.94 9.06 2.24
C MET A 58 0.72 8.19 2.53
N LEU A 59 -0.39 8.42 1.83
CA LEU A 59 -1.58 7.59 1.96
C LEU A 59 -1.34 6.19 1.39
N LEU A 60 -2.07 5.18 1.90
CA LEU A 60 -1.92 3.80 1.45
C LEU A 60 -2.17 3.65 -0.06
N ARG A 61 -3.22 4.30 -0.58
CA ARG A 61 -3.55 4.27 -2.01
C ARG A 61 -2.38 4.75 -2.87
N ASP A 62 -1.73 5.83 -2.47
CA ASP A 62 -0.59 6.41 -3.19
C ASP A 62 0.65 5.52 -3.08
N ALA A 63 0.91 4.97 -1.89
CA ALA A 63 2.00 4.04 -1.65
C ALA A 63 1.87 2.79 -2.53
N VAL A 64 0.70 2.17 -2.54
CA VAL A 64 0.42 1.00 -3.39
C VAL A 64 0.55 1.36 -4.86
N THR A 65 -0.08 2.44 -5.31
CA THR A 65 0.00 2.87 -6.72
C THR A 65 1.43 3.12 -7.18
N LYS A 66 2.24 3.79 -6.34
CA LYS A 66 3.64 4.07 -6.63
C LYS A 66 4.46 2.78 -6.72
N ALA A 67 4.32 1.90 -5.75
CA ALA A 67 5.04 0.62 -5.72
C ALA A 67 4.65 -0.29 -6.90
N LEU A 68 3.37 -0.37 -7.27
CA LEU A 68 2.90 -1.14 -8.42
C LEU A 68 3.47 -0.63 -9.75
N ARG A 69 3.53 0.70 -9.94
CA ARG A 69 4.15 1.30 -11.13
C ARG A 69 5.63 0.93 -11.22
N SER A 70 6.37 1.08 -10.12
CA SER A 70 7.78 0.70 -10.07
C SER A 70 8.01 -0.79 -10.33
N ALA A 71 7.16 -1.67 -9.79
CA ALA A 71 7.24 -3.11 -10.05
C ALA A 71 7.02 -3.43 -11.55
N ARG A 72 6.06 -2.76 -12.20
CA ARG A 72 5.80 -2.93 -13.64
C ARG A 72 6.91 -2.37 -14.53
N GLU A 73 7.50 -1.24 -14.16
CA GLU A 73 8.65 -0.66 -14.88
C GLU A 73 9.89 -1.57 -14.82
N ASN A 74 10.06 -2.34 -13.73
CA ASN A 74 11.16 -3.30 -13.59
C ASN A 74 10.93 -4.64 -14.32
N LEU A 75 9.75 -4.85 -14.92
CA LEU A 75 9.40 -6.05 -15.69
C LEU A 75 9.54 -5.86 -17.22
N ILE A 76 9.94 -4.66 -17.67
CA ILE A 76 10.20 -4.30 -19.08
C ILE A 76 11.71 -4.19 -19.31
#